data_AF-A0A7S0CG48-F1
#
_entry.id   AF-A0A7S0CG48-F1
#
_cell.length_a   1.000
_cell.length_b   1.000
_cell.length_c   1.000
_cell.angle_alpha   90.00
_cell.angle_beta   90.00
_cell.angle_gamma   90.00
#
_symmetry.space_group_name_H-M   'P 1'
#
loop_
_entity.id
_entity.type
_entity.pdbx_description
1 polymer ?
#
loop_
_entity_poly.entity_id
_entity_poly.type
_entity_poly.pdbx_seq_one_letter_code
_entity_poly.pdbx_strand_id
1 'polypeptide(L)'
;KKKRKRGKRGNMNIGEWKEKLKQNWECKYDELKQFKEKHGNEAMLPHGVLRNWLGYQKLDYRNMIAGKRSQMTLLKVQRFAALGVRIEESKRIVTYSWKKRKQQLQEYRTTHGHLKIPLSHELLGNYIHMQRWGYTQFMEGKSKCNGINDARIKILTDMGFQWNLEKRKGPQDRTKFKSWSERFQDLLEFRRTYGHTRVPYEYQPDLM
;
A
#
# COMPACT_ATOMS: atom_id res chain seq x y z
N LYS A 1 -31.16 14.29 26.16
CA LYS A 1 -29.72 14.14 26.51
C LYS A 1 -29.36 12.65 26.70
N LYS A 2 -28.94 11.93 25.64
CA LYS A 2 -28.56 10.50 25.73
C LYS A 2 -27.08 10.37 26.15
N LYS A 3 -26.82 10.01 27.41
CA LYS A 3 -25.48 9.66 27.93
C LYS A 3 -25.00 8.38 27.22
N ARG A 4 -23.91 8.46 26.44
CA ARG A 4 -23.21 7.28 25.91
C ARG A 4 -22.60 6.51 27.09
N LYS A 5 -23.12 5.31 27.38
CA LYS A 5 -22.50 4.36 28.30
C LYS A 5 -21.08 4.03 27.77
N ARG A 6 -20.04 4.51 28.44
CA ARG A 6 -18.66 4.06 28.23
C ARG A 6 -18.61 2.60 28.70
N GLY A 7 -18.42 1.67 27.76
CA GLY A 7 -18.17 0.27 28.10
C GLY A 7 -16.97 0.16 29.04
N LYS A 8 -17.14 -0.63 30.10
CA LYS A 8 -16.10 -0.95 31.10
C LYS A 8 -14.86 -1.47 30.37
N ARG A 9 -13.78 -0.68 30.33
CA ARG A 9 -12.45 -1.20 30.01
C ARG A 9 -12.02 -2.05 31.19
N GLY A 10 -11.73 -3.33 30.93
CA GLY A 10 -11.26 -4.28 31.94
C GLY A 10 -10.07 -3.73 32.71
N ASN A 11 -10.12 -3.92 34.03
CA ASN A 11 -9.18 -3.40 35.01
C ASN A 11 -7.92 -4.29 35.04
N MET A 12 -7.06 -4.22 34.00
CA MET A 12 -5.76 -4.90 34.00
C MET A 12 -4.72 -4.03 34.72
N ASN A 13 -3.90 -4.63 35.57
CA ASN A 13 -2.81 -3.97 36.28
C ASN A 13 -1.59 -3.75 35.36
N ILE A 14 -0.79 -2.71 35.62
CA ILE A 14 0.43 -2.32 34.89
C ILE A 14 1.39 -3.50 34.65
N GLY A 15 1.50 -4.44 35.61
CA GLY A 15 2.29 -5.66 35.45
C GLY A 15 1.76 -6.60 34.37
N GLU A 16 0.45 -6.88 34.38
CA GLU A 16 -0.23 -7.73 33.39
C GLU A 16 -0.18 -7.10 31.99
N TRP A 17 -0.31 -5.77 31.91
CA TRP A 17 -0.16 -5.03 30.65
C TRP A 17 1.25 -5.17 30.06
N LYS A 18 2.29 -5.06 30.89
CA LYS A 18 3.69 -5.22 30.45
C LYS A 18 3.97 -6.64 29.97
N GLU A 19 3.47 -7.64 30.68
CA GLU A 19 3.64 -9.05 30.31
C GLU A 19 2.92 -9.38 28.99
N LYS A 20 1.69 -8.88 28.82
CA LYS A 20 0.94 -9.05 27.57
C LYS A 20 1.63 -8.40 26.36
N LEU A 21 2.22 -7.21 26.55
CA LEU A 21 2.99 -6.54 25.50
C LEU A 21 4.27 -7.31 25.15
N LYS A 22 4.94 -7.88 26.16
CA LYS A 22 6.11 -8.74 25.97
C LYS A 22 5.74 -9.99 25.17
N GLN A 23 4.71 -10.72 25.58
CA GLN A 23 4.21 -11.90 24.87
C GLN A 23 3.83 -11.59 23.42
N ASN A 24 3.13 -10.48 23.19
CA ASN A 24 2.76 -10.07 21.83
C ASN A 24 3.99 -9.72 20.96
N TRP A 25 5.06 -9.19 21.56
CA TRP A 25 6.31 -8.94 20.84
C TRP A 25 7.02 -10.25 20.49
N GLU A 26 7.12 -11.20 21.43
CA GLU A 26 7.73 -12.51 21.20
C GLU A 26 6.99 -13.29 20.11
N CYS A 27 5.66 -13.36 20.15
CA CYS A 27 4.88 -14.03 19.11
C CYS A 27 5.14 -13.44 17.71
N LYS A 28 5.28 -12.12 17.60
CA LYS A 28 5.56 -11.45 16.32
C LYS A 28 7.01 -11.65 15.86
N TYR A 29 7.94 -11.75 16.80
CA TYR A 29 9.33 -12.07 16.53
C TYR A 29 9.47 -13.51 16.02
N ASP A 30 8.77 -14.48 16.63
CA ASP A 30 8.76 -15.87 16.17
C ASP A 30 8.11 -16.02 14.80
N GLU A 31 7.01 -15.30 14.54
CA GLU A 31 6.37 -15.24 13.22
C GLU A 31 7.35 -14.71 12.15
N LEU A 32 8.15 -13.67 12.49
CA LEU A 32 9.19 -13.13 11.61
C LEU A 32 10.32 -14.14 11.37
N LYS A 33 10.76 -14.85 12.41
CA LYS A 33 11.79 -15.88 12.32
C LYS A 33 11.36 -17.02 11.38
N GLN A 34 10.16 -17.56 11.58
CA GLN A 34 9.59 -18.61 10.72
C GLN A 34 9.42 -18.14 9.27
N PHE A 35 9.01 -16.89 9.07
CA PHE A 35 8.90 -16.33 7.72
C PHE A 35 10.26 -16.22 7.03
N LYS A 36 11.29 -15.80 7.77
CA LYS A 36 12.66 -15.68 7.24
C LYS A 36 13.24 -17.06 6.88
N GLU A 37 12.99 -18.07 7.70
CA GLU A 37 13.39 -19.46 7.40
C GLU A 37 12.76 -19.96 6.09
N LYS A 38 11.51 -19.57 5.80
CA LYS A 38 10.78 -20.00 4.59
C LYS A 38 11.12 -19.20 3.32
N HIS A 39 11.39 -17.90 3.43
CA HIS A 39 11.47 -17.00 2.28
C HIS A 39 12.81 -16.26 2.14
N GLY A 40 13.73 -16.39 3.10
CA GLY A 40 15.09 -15.84 3.07
C GLY A 40 15.20 -14.32 3.22
N ASN A 41 14.20 -13.54 2.79
CA ASN A 41 14.27 -12.08 2.71
C ASN A 41 13.09 -11.36 3.40
N GLU A 42 13.38 -10.38 4.27
CA GLU A 42 12.38 -9.50 4.91
C GLU A 42 11.63 -8.62 3.90
N ALA A 43 12.24 -8.33 2.75
CA ALA A 43 11.65 -7.48 1.71
C ALA A 43 10.43 -8.13 1.05
N MET A 44 10.33 -9.47 1.15
CA MET A 44 9.20 -10.25 0.64
C MET A 44 8.06 -10.40 1.64
N LEU A 45 8.13 -9.75 2.81
CA LEU A 45 7.03 -9.78 3.78
C LEU A 45 5.72 -9.32 3.12
N PRO A 46 4.66 -10.15 3.15
CA PRO A 46 3.38 -9.79 2.57
C PRO A 46 2.82 -8.54 3.25
N HIS A 47 2.09 -7.73 2.48
CA HIS A 47 1.35 -6.60 3.04
C HIS A 47 0.39 -7.12 4.13
N GLY A 48 0.59 -6.68 5.38
CA GLY A 48 -0.17 -7.24 6.50
C GLY A 48 0.33 -6.79 7.88
N VAL A 49 -0.20 -7.46 8.90
CA VAL A 49 0.04 -7.14 10.32
C VAL A 49 1.54 -7.21 10.67
N LEU A 50 2.26 -8.22 10.17
CA LEU A 50 3.69 -8.40 10.45
C LEU A 50 4.57 -7.32 9.81
N ARG A 51 4.29 -6.94 8.55
CA ARG A 51 5.01 -5.84 7.87
C ARG A 51 4.80 -4.49 8.57
N ASN A 52 3.57 -4.22 9.02
CA ASN A 52 3.28 -3.01 9.81
C ASN A 52 3.98 -3.04 11.17
N TRP A 53 3.97 -4.19 11.84
CA TRP A 53 4.67 -4.38 13.11
C TRP A 53 6.18 -4.10 12.96
N LEU A 54 6.83 -4.69 11.95
CA LEU A 54 8.25 -4.44 11.66
C LEU A 54 8.49 -2.95 11.34
N GLY A 55 7.57 -2.29 10.64
CA GLY A 55 7.60 -0.85 10.42
C GLY A 55 7.57 -0.01 11.71
N TYR A 56 6.77 -0.42 12.70
CA TYR A 56 6.75 0.21 14.02
C TYR A 56 8.05 -0.04 14.80
N GLN A 57 8.64 -1.24 14.73
CA GLN A 57 9.94 -1.51 15.35
C GLN A 57 11.03 -0.61 14.76
N LYS A 58 11.06 -0.46 13.42
CA LYS A 58 11.97 0.45 12.73
C LYS A 58 11.76 1.91 13.13
N LEU A 59 10.51 2.34 13.39
CA LEU A 59 10.19 3.67 13.91
C LEU A 59 10.67 3.86 15.36
N ASP A 60 10.45 2.87 16.23
CA ASP A 60 10.87 2.91 17.62
C ASP A 60 12.40 2.96 17.74
N TYR A 61 13.13 2.22 16.91
CA TYR A 61 14.59 2.34 16.84
C TYR A 61 15.03 3.75 16.47
N ARG A 62 14.41 4.37 15.46
CA ARG A 62 14.68 5.77 15.10
C ARG A 62 14.37 6.75 16.24
N ASN A 63 13.27 6.54 16.97
CA ASN A 63 12.95 7.35 18.14
C ASN A 63 14.01 7.21 19.24
N MET A 64 14.52 5.98 19.47
CA MET A 64 15.58 5.70 20.44
C MET A 64 16.88 6.46 20.08
N ILE A 65 17.32 6.39 18.82
CA ILE A 65 18.50 7.12 18.35
C ILE A 65 18.29 8.64 18.42
N ALA A 66 17.08 9.14 18.14
CA ALA A 66 16.75 10.55 18.20
C ALA A 66 16.48 11.08 19.63
N GLY A 67 16.74 10.28 20.68
CA GLY A 67 16.50 10.65 22.08
C GLY A 67 15.01 10.84 22.45
N LYS A 68 14.09 10.36 21.60
CA LYS A 68 12.64 10.42 21.84
C LYS A 68 12.19 9.19 22.61
N ARG A 69 11.03 9.31 23.26
CA ARG A 69 10.39 8.17 23.93
C ARG A 69 10.21 7.01 22.95
N SER A 70 10.77 5.86 23.30
CA SER A 70 10.74 4.63 22.51
C SER A 70 10.45 3.42 23.39
N GLN A 71 9.94 2.34 22.79
CA GLN A 71 9.84 1.02 23.41
C GLN A 71 10.91 0.06 22.88
N MET A 72 11.84 0.57 22.06
CA MET A 72 13.02 -0.15 21.63
C MET A 72 13.98 -0.33 22.80
N THR A 73 14.56 -1.52 22.90
CA THR A 73 15.61 -1.83 23.87
C THR A 73 16.78 -2.45 23.15
N LEU A 74 17.97 -2.40 23.74
CA LEU A 74 19.17 -3.00 23.15
C LEU A 74 18.97 -4.49 22.84
N LEU A 75 18.27 -5.22 23.72
CA LEU A 75 17.93 -6.63 23.51
C LEU A 75 17.11 -6.86 22.23
N LYS A 76 16.14 -5.98 21.94
CA LYS A 76 15.34 -6.09 20.70
C LYS A 76 16.20 -5.82 19.47
N VAL A 77 17.10 -4.86 19.53
CA VAL A 77 18.05 -4.55 18.45
C VAL A 77 18.96 -5.75 18.17
N GLN A 78 19.55 -6.34 19.22
CA GLN A 78 20.39 -7.54 19.12
C GLN A 78 19.62 -8.71 18.49
N ARG A 79 18.35 -8.91 18.87
CA ARG A 79 17.50 -9.95 18.28
C ARG A 79 17.23 -9.71 16.79
N PHE A 80 16.95 -8.48 16.36
CA PHE A 80 16.83 -8.18 14.94
C PHE A 80 18.15 -8.39 14.18
N ALA A 81 19.28 -8.00 14.78
CA ALA A 81 20.61 -8.23 14.20
C ALA A 81 20.93 -9.74 14.06
N ALA A 82 20.59 -10.55 15.07
CA ALA A 82 20.72 -12.01 15.02
C ALA A 82 19.85 -12.64 13.93
N LEU A 83 18.66 -12.10 13.70
CA LEU A 83 17.83 -12.46 12.55
C LEU A 83 18.29 -11.82 11.24
N GLY A 84 19.40 -11.08 11.20
CA GLY A 84 19.88 -10.39 9.99
C GLY A 84 18.90 -9.35 9.42
N VAL A 85 18.00 -8.81 10.26
CA VAL A 85 17.02 -7.80 9.87
C VAL A 85 17.62 -6.42 10.08
N ARG A 86 17.85 -5.67 9.00
CA ARG A 86 18.45 -4.33 9.07
C ARG A 86 17.39 -3.28 9.40
N ILE A 87 17.18 -3.06 10.69
CA ILE A 87 16.24 -2.04 11.20
C ILE A 87 16.77 -0.61 11.04
N GLU A 88 18.09 -0.45 10.90
CA GLU A 88 18.81 0.83 10.85
C GLU A 88 18.63 1.55 9.51
N GLU A 89 18.52 0.80 8.41
CA GLU A 89 18.39 1.33 7.04
C GLU A 89 16.94 1.72 6.66
N SER A 90 16.06 1.87 7.65
CA SER A 90 14.64 2.09 7.39
C SER A 90 14.36 3.50 6.85
N LYS A 91 13.96 3.57 5.57
CA LYS A 91 13.34 4.78 4.99
C LYS A 91 12.17 5.26 5.86
N ARG A 92 12.11 6.57 6.12
CA ARG A 92 11.09 7.21 6.97
C ARG A 92 9.69 6.92 6.42
N ILE A 93 8.87 6.15 7.16
CA ILE A 93 7.43 6.11 6.92
C ILE A 93 6.88 7.47 7.39
N VAL A 94 6.81 8.44 6.48
CA VAL A 94 6.23 9.75 6.79
C VAL A 94 4.71 9.61 6.81
N THR A 95 4.12 9.58 8.00
CA THR A 95 2.68 9.72 8.17
C THR A 95 2.32 11.20 8.20
N TYR A 96 1.44 11.62 7.30
CA TYR A 96 0.97 13.00 7.22
C TYR A 96 -0.40 13.13 7.88
N SER A 97 -0.62 14.21 8.63
CA SER A 97 -1.94 14.54 9.17
C SER A 97 -2.92 14.89 8.06
N TRP A 98 -4.23 14.77 8.35
CA TRP A 98 -5.28 15.17 7.40
C TRP A 98 -5.14 16.62 6.93
N LYS A 99 -4.79 17.54 7.85
CA LYS A 99 -4.54 18.96 7.53
C LYS A 99 -3.42 19.10 6.49
N LYS A 100 -2.31 18.38 6.67
CA LYS A 100 -1.19 18.43 5.73
C LYS A 100 -1.54 17.76 4.39
N ARG A 101 -2.32 16.68 4.41
CA ARG A 101 -2.82 16.04 3.17
C ARG A 101 -3.73 16.96 2.36
N LYS A 102 -4.62 17.69 3.03
CA LYS A 102 -5.47 18.70 2.38
C LYS A 102 -4.63 19.78 1.69
N GLN A 103 -3.61 20.31 2.39
CA GLN A 103 -2.70 21.29 1.82
C GLN A 103 -1.95 20.75 0.59
N GLN A 104 -1.40 19.53 0.67
CA GLN A 104 -0.71 18.89 -0.47
C GLN A 104 -1.63 18.71 -1.68
N LEU A 105 -2.91 18.37 -1.47
CA LEU A 105 -3.88 18.27 -2.55
C LEU A 105 -4.20 19.64 -3.17
N GLN A 106 -4.29 20.69 -2.36
CA GLN A 106 -4.47 22.06 -2.88
C GLN A 106 -3.27 22.48 -3.72
N GLU A 107 -2.05 22.27 -3.24
CA GLU A 107 -0.81 22.54 -3.99
C GLU A 107 -0.76 21.75 -5.32
N TYR A 108 -1.15 20.46 -5.29
CA TYR A 108 -1.23 19.65 -6.49
C TYR A 108 -2.26 20.19 -7.49
N ARG A 109 -3.43 20.63 -7.00
CA ARG A 109 -4.46 21.23 -7.86
C ARG A 109 -4.01 22.56 -8.45
N THR A 110 -3.34 23.40 -7.68
CA THR A 110 -2.79 24.68 -8.17
C THR A 110 -1.78 24.47 -9.28
N THR A 111 -0.96 23.42 -9.18
CA THR A 111 0.09 23.13 -10.17
C THR A 111 -0.44 22.41 -11.42
N HIS A 112 -1.40 21.49 -11.28
CA HIS A 112 -1.85 20.63 -12.38
C HIS A 112 -3.27 20.95 -12.89
N GLY A 113 -4.00 21.85 -12.24
CA GLY A 113 -5.40 22.18 -12.53
C GLY A 113 -6.41 21.09 -12.12
N HIS A 114 -5.96 19.87 -11.82
CA HIS A 114 -6.82 18.72 -11.51
C HIS A 114 -6.30 17.87 -10.33
N LEU A 115 -7.18 17.05 -9.74
CA LEU A 115 -6.82 16.07 -8.70
C LEU A 115 -6.69 14.63 -9.22
N LYS A 116 -6.42 14.46 -10.51
CA LYS A 116 -6.14 13.15 -11.13
C LYS A 116 -4.69 12.73 -10.85
N ILE A 117 -4.44 12.29 -9.61
CA ILE A 117 -3.11 11.88 -9.15
C ILE A 117 -2.88 10.40 -9.51
N PRO A 118 -1.80 10.05 -10.24
CA PRO A 118 -1.49 8.67 -10.57
C PRO A 118 -0.97 7.88 -9.35
N LEU A 119 -1.14 6.56 -9.34
CA LEU A 119 -0.65 5.70 -8.26
C LEU A 119 0.87 5.78 -8.09
N SER A 120 1.60 5.98 -9.18
CA SER A 120 3.06 6.16 -9.19
C SER A 120 3.53 7.46 -8.52
N HIS A 121 2.64 8.39 -8.21
CA HIS A 121 3.02 9.63 -7.54
C HIS A 121 3.53 9.33 -6.13
N GLU A 122 4.80 9.68 -5.87
CA GLU A 122 5.54 9.29 -4.66
C GLU A 122 4.84 9.68 -3.35
N LEU A 123 4.34 10.92 -3.26
CA LEU A 123 3.76 11.44 -2.02
C LEU A 123 2.25 11.18 -1.86
N LEU A 124 1.48 11.30 -2.95
CA LEU A 124 0.02 11.34 -2.93
C LEU A 124 -0.65 10.12 -3.56
N GLY A 125 0.04 9.34 -4.41
CA GLY A 125 -0.56 8.24 -5.17
C GLY A 125 -1.19 7.18 -4.28
N ASN A 126 -0.42 6.63 -3.34
CA ASN A 126 -0.94 5.65 -2.39
C ASN A 126 -2.02 6.24 -1.47
N TYR A 127 -1.86 7.50 -1.05
CA TYR A 127 -2.86 8.17 -0.22
C TYR A 127 -4.22 8.28 -0.94
N ILE A 128 -4.22 8.74 -2.19
CA ILE A 128 -5.42 8.86 -3.02
C ILE A 128 -6.07 7.50 -3.28
N HIS A 129 -5.27 6.48 -3.59
CA HIS A 129 -5.76 5.12 -3.75
C HIS A 129 -6.50 4.64 -2.49
N MET A 130 -5.92 4.86 -1.31
CA MET A 130 -6.51 4.51 -0.02
C MET A 130 -7.76 5.33 0.33
N GLN A 131 -7.87 6.58 -0.15
CA GLN A 131 -9.11 7.36 -0.02
C GLN A 131 -10.23 6.79 -0.89
N ARG A 132 -9.94 6.49 -2.17
CA ARG A 132 -10.93 5.89 -3.09
C ARG A 132 -11.43 4.54 -2.60
N TRP A 133 -10.51 3.67 -2.17
CA TRP A 133 -10.87 2.40 -1.54
C TRP A 133 -11.77 2.63 -0.31
N GLY A 134 -11.37 3.51 0.61
CA GLY A 134 -12.17 3.81 1.80
C GLY A 134 -13.57 4.34 1.49
N TYR A 135 -13.72 5.12 0.41
CA TYR A 135 -15.00 5.61 -0.07
C TYR A 135 -15.89 4.50 -0.63
N THR A 136 -15.34 3.58 -1.45
CA THR A 136 -16.08 2.39 -1.90
C THR A 136 -16.60 1.59 -0.71
N GLN A 137 -15.75 1.34 0.30
CA GLN A 137 -16.16 0.62 1.51
C GLN A 137 -17.24 1.38 2.29
N PHE A 138 -17.17 2.71 2.34
CA PHE A 138 -18.16 3.57 3.00
C PHE A 138 -19.52 3.51 2.29
N MET A 139 -19.53 3.57 0.96
CA MET A 139 -20.75 3.46 0.16
C MET A 139 -21.41 2.08 0.28
N GLU A 140 -20.61 1.03 0.47
CA GLU A 140 -21.09 -0.34 0.71
C GLU A 140 -21.53 -0.58 2.17
N GLY A 141 -21.54 0.45 3.02
CA GLY A 141 -21.96 0.35 4.43
C GLY A 141 -21.00 -0.45 5.33
N LYS A 142 -19.76 -0.69 4.89
CA LYS A 142 -18.78 -1.44 5.67
C LYS A 142 -18.27 -0.57 6.84
N SER A 143 -17.83 -1.22 7.91
CA SER A 143 -17.31 -0.52 9.10
C SER A 143 -15.85 -0.06 8.96
N LYS A 144 -15.10 -0.63 8.01
CA LYS A 144 -13.68 -0.32 7.76
C LYS A 144 -13.53 0.56 6.51
N CYS A 145 -13.61 1.87 6.72
CA CYS A 145 -13.58 2.86 5.62
C CYS A 145 -12.34 3.76 5.62
N ASN A 146 -11.24 3.32 6.25
CA ASN A 146 -10.00 4.11 6.33
C ASN A 146 -10.19 5.54 6.89
N GLY A 147 -11.13 5.71 7.83
CA GLY A 147 -11.46 7.01 8.41
C GLY A 147 -12.18 7.97 7.46
N ILE A 148 -12.72 7.49 6.34
CA ILE A 148 -13.68 8.24 5.52
C ILE A 148 -14.96 8.47 6.34
N ASN A 149 -15.49 9.70 6.24
CA ASN A 149 -16.76 10.13 6.82
C ASN A 149 -17.36 11.23 5.93
N ASP A 150 -18.62 11.58 6.15
CA ASP A 150 -19.34 12.56 5.33
C ASP A 150 -18.62 13.91 5.23
N ALA A 151 -18.05 14.38 6.35
CA ALA A 151 -17.31 15.64 6.38
C ALA A 151 -16.07 15.61 5.46
N ARG A 152 -15.31 14.52 5.46
CA ARG A 152 -14.15 14.34 4.58
C ARG A 152 -14.57 14.18 3.13
N ILE A 153 -15.67 13.45 2.87
CA ILE A 153 -16.21 13.28 1.52
C ILE A 153 -16.58 14.65 0.96
N LYS A 154 -17.37 15.42 1.69
CA LYS A 154 -17.78 16.77 1.29
C LYS A 154 -16.58 17.66 0.98
N ILE A 155 -15.61 17.73 1.90
CA ILE A 155 -14.40 18.55 1.73
C ILE A 155 -13.61 18.18 0.46
N LEU A 156 -13.46 16.89 0.15
CA LEU A 156 -12.74 16.44 -1.04
C LEU A 156 -13.54 16.69 -2.31
N THR A 157 -14.85 16.42 -2.30
CA THR A 157 -15.75 16.69 -3.43
C THR A 157 -15.79 18.18 -3.76
N ASP A 158 -15.87 19.07 -2.74
CA ASP A 158 -15.83 20.53 -2.91
C ASP A 158 -14.49 20.99 -3.52
N MET A 159 -13.40 20.25 -3.27
CA MET A 159 -12.10 20.48 -3.90
C MET A 159 -12.01 19.92 -5.33
N GLY A 160 -13.07 19.33 -5.88
CA GLY A 160 -13.09 18.72 -7.21
C GLY A 160 -12.44 17.35 -7.28
N PHE A 161 -12.35 16.63 -6.15
CA PHE A 161 -11.77 15.29 -6.11
C PHE A 161 -12.70 14.26 -6.76
N GLN A 162 -12.15 13.49 -7.71
CA GLN A 162 -12.87 12.42 -8.39
C GLN A 162 -12.68 11.09 -7.65
N TRP A 163 -13.76 10.64 -6.99
CA TRP A 163 -13.84 9.37 -6.27
C TRP A 163 -13.79 8.16 -7.22
N ASN A 164 -14.53 8.25 -8.31
CA ASN A 164 -14.53 7.27 -9.38
C ASN A 164 -13.74 7.84 -10.55
N LEU A 165 -12.58 7.26 -10.84
CA LEU A 165 -11.97 7.45 -12.15
C LEU A 165 -12.74 6.56 -13.11
N GLU A 166 -13.18 7.11 -14.24
CA GLU A 166 -13.67 6.29 -15.33
C GLU A 166 -12.67 5.16 -15.57
N LYS A 167 -13.16 3.92 -15.57
CA LYS A 167 -12.34 2.79 -16.01
C LYS A 167 -11.77 3.20 -17.35
N ARG A 168 -10.45 3.06 -17.55
CA ARG A 168 -9.90 3.14 -18.91
C ARG A 168 -10.77 2.20 -19.72
N LYS A 169 -11.57 2.76 -20.64
CA LYS A 169 -12.17 1.97 -21.69
C LYS A 169 -10.96 1.37 -22.37
N GLY A 170 -10.74 0.05 -22.17
CA GLY A 170 -9.89 -0.68 -23.08
C GLY A 170 -10.45 -0.47 -24.49
N PRO A 171 -9.74 -0.89 -25.55
CA PRO A 171 -10.37 -0.96 -26.86
C PRO A 171 -11.76 -1.56 -26.70
N GLN A 172 -12.79 -0.78 -27.02
CA GLN A 172 -14.21 -1.12 -26.81
C GLN A 172 -14.56 -2.45 -27.48
N ASP A 173 -13.72 -2.83 -28.43
CA ASP A 173 -13.83 -4.00 -29.24
C ASP A 173 -12.58 -4.88 -29.10
N ARG A 174 -12.65 -5.85 -28.18
CA ARG A 174 -11.63 -6.91 -28.08
C ARG A 174 -11.71 -7.88 -29.27
N THR A 175 -12.79 -7.85 -30.06
CA THR A 175 -12.98 -8.72 -31.22
C THR A 175 -12.17 -8.26 -32.44
N LYS A 176 -11.66 -7.02 -32.44
CA LYS A 176 -10.72 -6.52 -33.44
C LYS A 176 -9.28 -7.01 -33.28
N PHE A 177 -8.95 -7.72 -32.20
CA PHE A 177 -7.62 -8.29 -32.04
C PHE A 177 -7.64 -9.76 -32.43
N LYS A 178 -6.78 -10.14 -33.38
CA LYS A 178 -6.46 -11.55 -33.66
C LYS A 178 -6.21 -12.28 -32.35
N SER A 179 -6.90 -13.39 -32.17
CA SER A 179 -6.69 -14.36 -31.12
C SER A 179 -5.25 -14.86 -31.12
N TRP A 180 -4.84 -15.52 -30.03
CA TRP A 180 -3.50 -16.09 -29.95
C TRP A 180 -3.25 -17.09 -31.10
N SER A 181 -4.25 -17.91 -31.43
CA SER A 181 -4.15 -18.91 -32.51
C SER A 181 -3.96 -18.27 -33.88
N GLU A 182 -4.67 -17.18 -34.18
CA GLU A 182 -4.50 -16.43 -35.43
C GLU A 182 -3.12 -15.77 -35.51
N ARG A 183 -2.63 -15.18 -34.41
CA ARG A 183 -1.27 -14.61 -34.36
C ARG A 183 -0.18 -15.69 -34.50
N PHE A 184 -0.44 -16.89 -34.01
CA PHE A 184 0.48 -18.01 -34.14
C PHE A 184 0.55 -18.51 -35.60
N GLN A 185 -0.59 -18.57 -36.30
CA GLN A 185 -0.65 -18.84 -37.74
C GLN A 185 0.13 -17.78 -38.53
N ASP A 186 -0.09 -16.49 -38.27
CA ASP A 186 0.65 -15.40 -38.91
C ASP A 186 2.18 -15.55 -38.72
N LEU A 187 2.62 -15.98 -37.53
CA LEU A 187 4.04 -16.18 -37.23
C LEU A 187 4.63 -17.38 -37.98
N LEU A 188 3.86 -18.46 -38.14
CA LEU A 188 4.27 -19.62 -38.95
C LEU A 188 4.43 -19.24 -40.41
N GLU A 189 3.50 -18.45 -40.93
CA GLU A 189 3.58 -17.93 -42.30
C GLU A 189 4.76 -16.98 -42.48
N PHE A 190 4.97 -16.04 -41.56
CA PHE A 190 6.15 -15.18 -41.58
C PHE A 190 7.46 -15.98 -41.57
N ARG A 191 7.53 -17.02 -40.75
CA ARG A 191 8.70 -17.91 -40.71
C ARG A 191 8.87 -18.67 -42.03
N ARG A 192 7.79 -19.06 -42.70
CA ARG A 192 7.82 -19.71 -44.01
C ARG A 192 8.39 -18.78 -45.08
N THR A 193 8.03 -17.50 -45.05
CA THR A 193 8.46 -16.50 -46.05
C THR A 193 9.87 -15.98 -45.80
N TYR A 194 10.23 -15.70 -44.54
CA TYR A 194 11.48 -15.02 -44.18
C TYR A 194 12.51 -15.93 -43.49
N GLY A 195 12.17 -17.19 -43.21
CA GLY A 195 13.08 -18.18 -42.59
C GLY A 195 13.35 -17.96 -41.10
N HIS A 196 12.83 -16.89 -40.49
CA HIS A 196 13.06 -16.53 -39.09
C HIS A 196 11.80 -15.96 -38.44
N THR A 197 11.78 -15.86 -37.11
CA THR A 197 10.65 -15.32 -36.31
C THR A 197 10.87 -13.89 -35.82
N ARG A 198 11.89 -13.18 -36.33
CA ARG A 198 12.14 -11.77 -36.00
C ARG A 198 11.22 -10.85 -36.83
N VAL A 199 9.97 -10.76 -36.40
CA VAL A 199 8.95 -9.93 -37.05
C VAL A 199 9.21 -8.44 -36.75
N PRO A 200 9.38 -7.56 -37.76
CA PRO A 200 9.48 -6.11 -37.56
C PRO A 200 8.24 -5.54 -36.88
N TYR A 201 8.41 -4.44 -36.12
CA TYR A 201 7.31 -3.81 -35.39
C TYR A 201 6.14 -3.35 -36.28
N GLU A 202 6.44 -2.95 -37.52
CA GLU A 202 5.47 -2.45 -38.49
C GLU A 202 5.03 -3.51 -39.53
N TYR A 203 5.30 -4.80 -39.28
CA TYR A 203 4.91 -5.85 -40.21
C TYR A 203 3.38 -5.97 -40.31
N GLN A 204 2.84 -5.70 -41.50
CA GLN A 204 1.42 -5.85 -41.84
C GLN A 204 1.26 -6.96 -42.87
N PRO A 205 0.68 -8.11 -42.48
CA PRO A 205 0.49 -9.25 -43.40
C PRO A 205 -0.42 -8.92 -44.59
N ASP A 206 -1.36 -7.98 -44.43
CA ASP A 206 -2.43 -7.70 -45.39
C ASP A 206 -2.06 -6.64 -46.46
N LEU A 207 -0.81 -6.14 -46.47
CA LEU A 207 -0.33 -5.08 -47.37
C LEU A 207 0.69 -5.55 -48.43
N MET A 208 0.92 -6.87 -48.56
CA MET A 208 1.75 -7.47 -49.62
C MET A 208 0.96 -8.49 -50.42
#